data_AF-A0A8J2L5R6-F1
#
_entry.id   AF-A0A8J2L5R6-F1
#
_cell.length_a   1.000
_cell.length_b   1.000
_cell.length_c   1.000
_cell.angle_alpha   90.00
_cell.angle_beta   90.00
_cell.angle_gamma   90.00
#
_symmetry.space_group_name_H-M   'P 1'
#
loop_
_entity.id
_entity.type
_entity.pdbx_description
1 polymer ?
#
loop_
_entity_poly.entity_id
_entity_poly.type
_entity_poly.pdbx_seq_one_letter_code
_entity_poly.pdbx_strand_id
1 'polypeptide(L)'
;MKEGKCFAVAGVTDVDTLDNKKRETFLPLPIETLWKKNVPSYHWIWRQSWNPLKLGKECCSSQIISTHQNSPQEMEKMFEVLYSKKDKSKIDKGKLKGL
;
A
#
# COMPACT_ATOMS: atom_id res chain seq x y z
N MET A 1 14.86 11.62 11.67
CA MET A 1 15.33 10.26 11.38
C MET A 1 16.49 9.92 12.29
N LYS A 2 16.22 9.22 13.39
CA LYS A 2 17.25 8.72 14.30
C LYS A 2 17.61 7.28 13.93
N GLU A 3 16.59 6.52 13.53
CA GLU A 3 16.58 5.13 13.12
C GLU A 3 17.51 4.90 11.92
N GLY A 4 17.35 5.68 10.85
CA GLY A 4 18.21 5.59 9.66
C GLY A 4 19.68 5.87 9.95
N LYS A 5 19.99 6.76 10.90
CA LYS A 5 21.38 7.02 11.31
C LYS A 5 21.96 5.84 12.08
N CYS A 6 21.18 5.23 12.98
CA CYS A 6 21.60 4.03 13.70
C CYS A 6 21.85 2.86 12.74
N PHE A 7 20.98 2.65 11.76
CA PHE A 7 21.18 1.62 10.74
C PHE A 7 22.45 1.85 9.92
N ALA A 8 22.71 3.10 9.49
CA ALA A 8 23.93 3.43 8.79
C ALA A 8 25.20 3.14 9.62
N VAL A 9 25.19 3.49 10.92
CA VAL A 9 26.31 3.18 11.83
C VAL A 9 26.52 1.67 12.00
N ALA A 10 25.44 0.90 12.00
CA ALA A 10 25.50 -0.57 12.06
C ALA A 10 25.85 -1.24 10.72
N GLY A 11 26.10 -0.47 9.65
CA GLY A 11 26.38 -1.01 8.31
C GLY A 11 25.16 -1.59 7.60
N VAL A 12 23.94 -1.26 8.05
CA VAL A 12 22.69 -1.67 7.41
C VAL A 12 22.31 -0.66 6.34
N THR A 13 22.16 -1.12 5.11
CA THR A 13 21.70 -0.32 3.97
C THR A 13 20.19 -0.45 3.78
N ASP A 14 19.57 0.60 3.26
CA ASP A 14 18.19 0.58 2.80
C ASP A 14 18.05 -0.21 1.48
N VAL A 15 16.83 -0.63 1.19
CA VAL A 15 16.47 -1.35 -0.04
C VAL A 15 15.27 -0.65 -0.67
N ASP A 16 15.28 -0.52 -2.00
CA ASP A 16 14.16 0.03 -2.75
C ASP A 16 12.91 -0.85 -2.57
N THR A 17 11.82 -0.26 -2.07
CA THR A 17 10.55 -0.95 -1.86
C THR A 17 9.58 -0.79 -3.03
N LEU A 18 9.97 -0.07 -4.10
CA LEU A 18 9.13 0.11 -5.26
C LEU A 18 8.87 -1.23 -5.98
N ASP A 19 7.69 -1.35 -6.59
CA ASP A 19 7.39 -2.51 -7.42
C ASP A 19 8.14 -2.51 -8.76
N ASN A 20 7.98 -3.57 -9.56
CA ASN A 20 8.63 -3.71 -10.87
C ASN A 20 8.28 -2.59 -11.87
N LYS A 21 7.23 -1.81 -11.61
CA LYS A 21 6.81 -0.65 -12.42
C LYS A 21 7.19 0.69 -11.78
N LYS A 22 8.04 0.67 -10.76
CA LYS A 22 8.45 1.84 -9.98
C LYS A 22 7.24 2.58 -9.38
N ARG A 23 6.34 1.83 -8.74
CA ARG A 23 5.19 2.34 -7.98
C ARG A 23 5.35 2.00 -6.50
N GLU A 24 4.80 2.86 -5.66
CA GLU A 24 4.90 2.74 -4.21
C GLU A 24 4.13 1.51 -3.68
N THR A 25 4.77 0.77 -2.78
CA THR A 25 4.17 -0.35 -2.03
C THR A 25 3.85 0.04 -0.59
N PHE A 26 4.56 1.02 -0.02
CA PHE A 26 4.29 1.64 1.27
C PHE A 26 3.76 3.05 1.04
N LEU A 27 2.44 3.24 1.16
CA LEU A 27 1.79 4.50 0.80
C LEU A 27 1.77 5.46 2.01
N PRO A 28 2.36 6.66 1.89
CA PRO A 28 2.39 7.64 2.98
C PRO A 28 1.06 8.37 3.19
N LEU A 29 0.08 8.13 2.30
CA LEU A 29 -1.25 8.72 2.30
C LEU A 29 -2.30 7.64 1.97
N PRO A 30 -3.59 7.91 2.21
CA PRO A 30 -4.67 7.01 1.81
C PRO A 30 -4.64 6.75 0.30
N ILE A 31 -4.94 5.51 -0.10
CA ILE A 31 -5.00 5.11 -1.52
C ILE A 31 -5.95 6.04 -2.29
N GLU A 32 -7.11 6.34 -1.68
CA GLU A 32 -8.13 7.18 -2.31
C GLU A 32 -7.64 8.60 -2.57
N THR A 33 -6.89 9.20 -1.63
CA THR A 33 -6.27 10.52 -1.77
C THR A 33 -5.29 10.56 -2.94
N LEU A 34 -4.42 9.55 -3.05
CA LEU A 34 -3.44 9.45 -4.14
C LEU A 34 -4.10 9.19 -5.49
N TRP A 35 -5.08 8.30 -5.54
CA TRP A 35 -5.81 7.94 -6.75
C TRP A 35 -6.66 9.10 -7.28
N LYS A 36 -7.36 9.82 -6.40
CA LYS A 36 -8.19 11.00 -6.75
C LYS A 36 -7.38 12.25 -7.04
N LYS A 37 -6.04 12.18 -6.95
CA LYS A 37 -5.13 13.32 -7.10
C LYS A 37 -5.42 14.45 -6.11
N ASN A 38 -5.89 14.11 -4.91
CA ASN A 38 -6.31 15.08 -3.90
C ASN A 38 -5.19 15.40 -2.91
N VAL A 39 -3.98 15.67 -3.42
CA VAL A 39 -2.82 16.05 -2.60
C VAL A 39 -2.50 17.52 -2.89
N PRO A 40 -2.67 18.44 -1.91
CA PRO A 40 -2.38 19.85 -2.11
C PRO A 40 -0.92 20.07 -2.51
N SER A 41 -0.65 21.06 -3.37
CA SER A 41 0.71 21.36 -3.86
C SER A 41 1.70 21.76 -2.75
N TYR A 42 1.19 22.30 -1.64
CA TYR A 42 1.98 22.68 -0.47
C TYR A 42 2.20 21.54 0.53
N HIS A 43 1.65 20.35 0.28
CA HIS A 43 1.78 19.21 1.19
C HIS A 43 3.25 18.79 1.33
N TRP A 44 3.66 18.44 2.55
CA TRP A 44 5.06 18.11 2.88
C TRP A 44 5.63 16.96 2.03
N ILE A 45 4.75 16.06 1.56
CA ILE A 45 5.11 14.86 0.80
C ILE A 45 5.90 15.19 -0.46
N TRP A 46 5.63 16.33 -1.10
CA TRP A 46 6.33 16.77 -2.30
C TRP A 46 7.79 17.15 -2.06
N ARG A 47 8.17 17.47 -0.81
CA ARG A 47 9.53 17.88 -0.43
C ARG A 47 10.32 16.78 0.26
N GLN A 48 9.65 15.79 0.84
CA GLN A 48 10.28 14.78 1.70
C GLN A 48 10.30 13.37 1.09
N SER A 49 9.62 13.16 -0.05
CA SER A 49 9.67 11.87 -0.75
C SER A 49 10.96 11.76 -1.56
N TRP A 50 11.73 10.70 -1.32
CA TRP A 50 12.91 10.39 -2.13
C TRP A 50 12.53 10.04 -3.57
N ASN A 51 11.46 9.25 -3.72
CA ASN A 51 10.88 8.92 -5.02
C ASN A 51 9.74 9.89 -5.35
N PRO A 52 9.64 10.40 -6.59
CA PRO A 52 8.54 11.26 -7.00
C PRO A 52 7.19 10.56 -6.85
N LEU A 53 6.32 11.13 -6.03
CA LEU A 53 4.97 10.62 -5.82
C LEU A 53 4.17 10.68 -7.12
N LYS A 54 3.63 9.53 -7.55
CA LYS A 54 2.70 9.44 -8.68
C LYS A 54 1.27 9.59 -8.17
N LEU A 55 0.45 10.36 -8.87
CA LEU A 55 -0.99 10.50 -8.59
C LEU A 55 -1.82 9.90 -9.72
N GLY A 56 -3.06 9.50 -9.41
CA GLY A 56 -3.96 8.89 -10.39
C GLY A 56 -3.81 7.37 -10.47
N LYS A 57 -4.21 6.79 -11.60
CA LYS A 57 -4.28 5.32 -11.79
C LYS A 57 -2.94 4.61 -11.60
N GLU A 58 -1.83 5.31 -11.83
CA GLU A 58 -0.48 4.77 -11.71
C GLU A 58 0.17 5.05 -10.33
N CYS A 59 -0.57 5.65 -9.38
CA CYS A 59 -0.03 6.01 -8.07
C CYS A 59 0.49 4.81 -7.28
N CYS A 60 -0.19 3.69 -7.42
CA CYS A 60 -0.25 2.71 -6.37
C CYS A 60 0.01 1.32 -6.95
N SER A 61 0.90 0.57 -6.30
CA SER A 61 1.20 -0.79 -6.71
C SER A 61 -0.04 -1.69 -6.62
N SER A 62 -0.09 -2.74 -7.44
CA SER A 62 -1.01 -3.87 -7.20
C SER A 62 -0.55 -4.75 -6.02
N GLN A 63 0.65 -4.50 -5.49
CA GLN A 63 1.27 -5.20 -4.37
C GLN A 63 1.50 -4.23 -3.18
N ILE A 64 0.51 -3.37 -2.89
CA ILE A 64 0.56 -2.50 -1.70
C ILE A 64 0.71 -3.35 -0.44
N ILE A 65 1.64 -2.95 0.42
CA ILE A 65 1.93 -3.57 1.71
C ILE A 65 1.22 -2.82 2.83
N SER A 66 1.31 -1.48 2.83
CA SER A 66 0.63 -0.65 3.83
C SER A 66 0.26 0.72 3.29
N THR A 67 -0.66 1.38 3.97
CA THR A 67 -1.09 2.76 3.69
C THR A 67 -1.36 3.50 4.99
N HIS A 68 -0.94 4.75 5.05
CA HIS A 68 -1.07 5.61 6.23
C HIS A 68 -2.35 6.45 6.16
N GLN A 69 -2.82 6.94 7.32
CA GLN A 69 -3.94 7.91 7.44
C GLN A 69 -5.32 7.43 6.97
N ASN A 70 -5.55 6.11 6.89
CA ASN A 70 -6.89 5.58 6.62
C ASN A 70 -7.79 5.71 7.86
N SER A 71 -9.02 6.13 7.64
CA SER A 71 -10.11 6.06 8.61
C SER A 71 -10.51 4.60 8.90
N PRO A 72 -11.15 4.32 10.04
CA PRO A 72 -11.69 2.99 10.34
C PRO A 72 -12.58 2.42 9.22
N GLN A 73 -13.42 3.26 8.62
CA GLN A 73 -14.32 2.86 7.54
C GLN A 73 -13.56 2.52 6.25
N GLU A 74 -12.48 3.23 5.94
CA GLU A 74 -11.61 2.88 4.80
C GLU A 74 -10.90 1.54 5.05
N MET A 75 -10.40 1.30 6.26
CA MET A 75 -9.78 0.03 6.63
C MET A 75 -10.77 -1.14 6.54
N GLU A 76 -12.01 -0.97 7.00
CA GLU A 76 -13.08 -1.97 6.87
C GLU A 76 -13.37 -2.30 5.40
N LYS A 77 -13.54 -1.29 4.55
CA LYS A 77 -13.74 -1.49 3.10
C LYS A 77 -12.56 -2.20 2.45
N MET A 78 -11.33 -1.83 2.81
CA MET A 78 -10.13 -2.49 2.30
C MET A 78 -10.11 -3.96 2.72
N PHE A 79 -10.44 -4.25 3.98
CA PHE A 79 -10.56 -5.62 4.48
C PHE A 79 -11.61 -6.40 3.69
N GLU A 80 -12.81 -5.84 3.53
CA GLU A 80 -13.86 -6.45 2.72
C GLU A 80 -13.36 -6.74 1.30
N VAL A 81 -12.76 -5.79 0.59
CA VAL A 81 -12.26 -6.00 -0.78
C VAL A 81 -11.17 -7.07 -0.86
N LEU A 82 -10.22 -7.07 0.09
CA LEU A 82 -9.11 -8.03 0.10
C LEU A 82 -9.58 -9.46 0.41
N TYR A 83 -10.57 -9.62 1.28
CA TYR A 83 -11.02 -10.93 1.76
C TYR A 83 -12.30 -11.44 1.08
N SER A 84 -13.12 -10.57 0.47
CA SER A 84 -14.34 -10.96 -0.26
C SER A 84 -14.09 -11.76 -1.54
N LYS A 85 -12.89 -11.69 -2.13
CA LYS A 85 -12.50 -12.51 -3.29
C LYS A 85 -11.91 -13.88 -2.94
N LYS A 86 -11.68 -14.19 -1.66
CA LYS A 86 -11.10 -15.48 -1.26
C LYS A 86 -12.09 -16.64 -1.20
N ASP A 87 -13.37 -16.43 -1.53
CA ASP A 87 -14.36 -17.51 -1.33
C ASP A 87 -15.51 -17.59 -2.34
N LYS A 88 -15.19 -17.88 -3.60
CA LYS A 88 -16.18 -18.49 -4.54
C LYS A 88 -15.66 -19.70 -5.30
N SER A 89 -14.37 -20.02 -5.21
CA SER A 89 -13.78 -21.20 -5.87
C SER A 89 -13.33 -22.30 -4.89
N LYS A 90 -13.45 -22.07 -3.57
CA LYS A 90 -13.05 -23.03 -2.52
C LYS A 90 -14.22 -23.60 -1.70
N ILE A 91 -15.39 -22.95 -1.66
CA ILE A 91 -16.59 -23.50 -1.00
C ILE A 91 -17.20 -24.71 -1.76
N ASP A 92 -17.11 -24.76 -3.09
CA ASP A 92 -17.77 -25.83 -3.88
C ASP A 92 -16.99 -27.15 -3.99
N LYS A 93 -15.84 -27.30 -3.29
CA LYS A 93 -15.08 -28.57 -3.29
C LYS A 93 -15.25 -29.40 -2.00
N GLY A 94 -16.17 -29.01 -1.12
CA GLY A 94 -16.42 -29.69 0.15
C GLY A 94 -17.79 -30.35 0.32
N LYS A 95 -18.69 -30.26 -0.66
CA LYS A 95 -20.02 -30.93 -0.59
C LYS A 95 -20.09 -32.06 -1.61
N LEU A 96 -20.35 -33.26 -1.09
CA LEU A 96 -20.55 -34.56 -1.76
C LEU A 96 -19.29 -35.39 -2.03
N LYS A 97 -18.83 -36.15 -1.02
CA LYS A 97 -18.56 -37.60 -1.11
C LYS A 97 -18.60 -38.25 0.29
N GLY A 98 -19.43 -39.28 0.45
CA GLY A 98 -19.53 -40.19 1.61
C GLY A 98 -20.79 -39.91 2.43
N LEU A 99 -21.88 -40.67 2.26
CA LEU A 99 -22.17 -41.94 2.95
C LEU A 99 -22.09 -41.79 4.48
#